data_AF-A0A6T5XJZ1-F1
#
_entry.id   AF-A0A6T5XJZ1-F1
#
_cell.length_a   1.000
_cell.length_b   1.000
_cell.length_c   1.000
_cell.angle_alpha   90.00
_cell.angle_beta   90.00
_cell.angle_gamma   90.00
#
_symmetry.space_group_name_H-M   'P 1'
#
loop_
_entity.id
_entity.type
_entity.pdbx_description
1 polymer ?
#
loop_
_entity_poly.entity_id
_entity_poly.type
_entity_poly.pdbx_seq_one_letter_code
_entity_poly.pdbx_strand_id
1 'polypeptide(L)'
;FFSKTGGITIRGLLARIIKKTGLDDDLFQVSSISYGPYLIYANFMHEHDDELLSKPVWDVIKEALMHDDEFSERDSDDAKKSMPSDPLKHQTFVDCSIIIEDIESGDEMEIPPIRLVRRSKRP
;
A
#
# COMPACT_ATOMS: atom_id res chain seq x y z
N PHE A 1 1.15 -16.07 8.14
CA PHE A 1 1.80 -16.73 6.99
C PHE A 1 2.77 -15.75 6.35
N PHE A 2 4.08 -15.99 6.43
CA PHE A 2 5.09 -15.17 5.74
C PHE A 2 5.48 -15.88 4.44
N SER A 3 5.30 -15.20 3.30
CA SER A 3 5.81 -15.65 2.00
C SER A 3 7.34 -15.70 2.06
N LYS A 4 7.94 -16.76 1.50
CA LYS A 4 9.37 -17.08 1.59
C LYS A 4 10.29 -16.12 0.81
N THR A 5 9.77 -15.08 0.15
CA THR A 5 10.57 -14.11 -0.62
C THR A 5 9.98 -12.70 -0.71
N GLY A 6 8.71 -12.48 -0.33
CA GLY A 6 8.05 -11.17 -0.40
C GLY A 6 7.81 -10.56 0.98
N GLY A 7 7.70 -9.22 1.04
CA GLY A 7 7.27 -8.50 2.25
C GLY A 7 5.84 -8.85 2.69
N ILE A 8 5.27 -8.06 3.60
CA ILE A 8 3.84 -8.18 3.92
C ILE A 8 3.01 -7.92 2.64
N THR A 9 2.01 -8.77 2.38
CA THR A 9 1.08 -8.55 1.26
C THR A 9 -0.02 -7.57 1.66
N ILE A 10 -0.77 -7.06 0.69
CA ILE A 10 -1.94 -6.19 0.97
C ILE A 10 -2.90 -6.93 1.90
N ARG A 11 -3.34 -8.16 1.57
CA ARG A 11 -4.23 -8.96 2.44
C ARG A 11 -3.66 -9.14 3.85
N GLY A 12 -2.36 -9.43 3.95
CA GLY A 12 -1.68 -9.60 5.23
C GLY A 12 -1.60 -8.31 6.04
N LEU A 13 -1.52 -7.15 5.37
CA LEU A 13 -1.55 -5.85 6.01
C LEU A 13 -2.95 -5.53 6.52
N LEU A 14 -4.01 -5.69 5.71
CA LEU A 14 -5.40 -5.44 6.10
C LEU A 14 -5.76 -6.19 7.39
N ALA A 15 -5.55 -7.50 7.40
CA ALA A 15 -5.81 -8.34 8.58
C ALA A 15 -4.97 -7.94 9.81
N ARG A 16 -3.75 -7.44 9.58
CA ARG A 16 -2.86 -7.00 10.67
C ARG A 16 -3.28 -5.65 11.24
N ILE A 17 -3.86 -4.77 10.44
CA ILE A 17 -4.36 -3.46 10.87
C ILE A 17 -5.52 -3.66 11.85
N ILE A 18 -6.56 -4.39 11.43
CA ILE A 18 -7.75 -4.66 12.27
C ILE A 18 -7.34 -5.34 13.58
N LYS A 19 -6.49 -6.36 13.50
CA LYS A 19 -5.95 -7.02 14.69
C LYS A 19 -5.18 -6.07 15.63
N LYS A 20 -4.55 -5.02 15.09
CA LYS A 20 -3.74 -4.06 15.87
C LYS A 20 -4.55 -2.94 16.48
N THR A 21 -5.68 -2.58 15.87
CA THR A 21 -6.64 -1.63 16.46
C THR A 21 -7.45 -2.29 17.58
N GLY A 22 -7.55 -3.62 17.58
CA GLY A 22 -8.34 -4.36 18.56
C GLY A 22 -9.85 -4.26 18.29
N LEU A 23 -10.21 -3.83 17.08
CA LEU A 23 -11.56 -3.83 16.57
C LEU A 23 -11.97 -5.27 16.17
N ASP A 24 -13.28 -5.50 16.18
CA ASP A 24 -13.88 -6.76 15.72
C ASP A 24 -13.76 -6.86 14.19
N ASP A 25 -13.16 -7.95 13.69
CA ASP A 25 -12.94 -8.16 12.26
C ASP A 25 -14.21 -8.53 11.48
N ASP A 26 -15.29 -8.88 12.17
CA ASP A 26 -16.61 -9.07 11.57
C ASP A 26 -17.39 -7.75 11.40
N LEU A 27 -17.02 -6.71 12.17
CA LEU A 27 -17.71 -5.41 12.16
C LEU A 27 -16.90 -4.30 11.48
N PHE A 28 -15.57 -4.42 11.46
CA PHE A 28 -14.68 -3.38 10.94
C PHE A 28 -13.78 -3.91 9.85
N GLN A 29 -13.66 -3.13 8.78
CA GLN A 29 -12.76 -3.41 7.67
C GLN A 29 -11.94 -2.17 7.32
N VAL A 30 -10.81 -2.38 6.66
CA VAL A 30 -10.04 -1.26 6.10
C VAL A 30 -10.75 -0.79 4.84
N SER A 31 -11.25 0.45 4.84
CA SER A 31 -11.86 1.09 3.67
C SER A 31 -10.80 1.48 2.65
N SER A 32 -9.70 2.13 3.08
CA SER A 32 -8.62 2.53 2.17
C SER A 32 -7.23 2.60 2.82
N ILE A 33 -6.21 2.47 1.97
CA ILE A 33 -4.81 2.67 2.29
C ILE A 33 -4.21 3.62 1.27
N SER A 34 -3.58 4.70 1.76
CA SER A 34 -2.92 5.70 0.91
C SER A 34 -1.47 5.91 1.32
N TYR A 35 -0.61 6.17 0.33
CA TYR A 35 0.76 6.62 0.51
C TYR A 35 0.90 8.00 -0.14
N GLY A 36 0.88 9.07 0.66
CA GLY A 36 0.82 10.43 0.13
C GLY A 36 -0.40 10.62 -0.80
N PRO A 37 -0.23 11.09 -2.05
CA PRO A 37 -1.32 11.25 -3.00
C PRO A 37 -1.78 9.93 -3.67
N TYR A 38 -1.06 8.83 -3.45
CA TYR A 38 -1.31 7.57 -4.14
C TYR A 38 -2.25 6.67 -3.33
N LEU A 39 -3.37 6.28 -3.94
CA LEU A 39 -4.28 5.29 -3.39
C LEU A 39 -3.74 3.88 -3.67
N ILE A 40 -3.36 3.17 -2.61
CA ILE A 40 -2.72 1.85 -2.70
C ILE A 40 -3.75 0.73 -2.65
N TYR A 41 -4.82 0.94 -1.88
CA TYR A 41 -5.93 0.01 -1.76
C TYR A 41 -7.20 0.78 -1.40
N ALA A 42 -8.32 0.31 -1.92
CA ALA A 42 -9.66 0.73 -1.55
C ALA A 42 -10.60 -0.46 -1.66
N ASN A 43 -11.42 -0.70 -0.64
CA ASN A 43 -12.27 -1.89 -0.55
C ASN A 43 -13.25 -1.98 -1.72
N PHE A 44 -13.97 -0.88 -2.01
CA PHE A 44 -14.92 -0.78 -3.13
C PHE A 44 -14.33 -1.17 -4.50
N MET A 45 -13.02 -0.96 -4.70
CA MET A 45 -12.36 -1.28 -5.97
C MET A 45 -11.73 -2.67 -5.98
N HIS A 46 -11.32 -3.19 -4.82
CA HIS A 46 -10.34 -4.29 -4.76
C HIS A 46 -10.73 -5.43 -3.81
N GLU A 47 -11.96 -5.46 -3.28
CA GLU A 47 -12.43 -6.52 -2.37
C GLU A 47 -12.27 -7.94 -2.95
N HIS A 48 -12.33 -8.09 -4.28
CA HIS A 48 -12.22 -9.35 -5.00
C HIS A 48 -10.99 -9.42 -5.91
N ASP A 49 -10.09 -8.45 -5.82
CA ASP A 49 -8.85 -8.43 -6.59
C ASP A 49 -7.80 -9.30 -5.91
N ASP A 50 -7.92 -10.62 -6.08
CA ASP A 50 -6.99 -11.60 -5.51
C ASP A 50 -5.55 -11.39 -5.98
N GLU A 51 -5.34 -10.80 -7.17
CA GLU A 51 -4.02 -10.47 -7.69
C GLU A 51 -3.39 -9.38 -6.83
N LEU A 52 -4.04 -8.22 -6.68
CA LEU A 52 -3.57 -7.12 -5.85
C LEU A 52 -3.42 -7.55 -4.38
N LEU A 53 -4.41 -8.24 -3.83
CA LEU A 53 -4.43 -8.68 -2.44
C LEU A 53 -3.23 -9.59 -2.10
N SER A 54 -2.71 -10.30 -3.10
CA SER A 54 -1.56 -11.19 -2.98
C SER A 54 -0.21 -10.48 -3.22
N LYS A 55 -0.21 -9.27 -3.78
CA LYS A 55 1.03 -8.50 -4.03
C LYS A 55 1.66 -7.99 -2.71
N PRO A 56 3.00 -7.96 -2.61
CA PRO A 56 3.70 -7.27 -1.54
C PRO A 56 3.39 -5.77 -1.56
N VAL A 57 3.13 -5.17 -0.39
CA VAL A 57 2.74 -3.74 -0.30
C VAL A 57 3.78 -2.81 -0.93
N TRP A 58 5.07 -3.13 -0.77
CA TRP A 58 6.17 -2.37 -1.36
C TRP A 58 6.16 -2.37 -2.89
N ASP A 59 5.73 -3.47 -3.51
CA ASP A 59 5.66 -3.57 -4.96
C ASP A 59 4.49 -2.74 -5.49
N VAL A 60 3.34 -2.76 -4.80
CA VAL A 60 2.17 -1.92 -5.15
C VAL A 60 2.50 -0.43 -5.05
N ILE A 61 3.17 0.01 -3.98
CA ILE A 61 3.59 1.41 -3.82
C ILE A 61 4.57 1.81 -4.93
N LYS A 62 5.51 0.92 -5.27
CA LYS A 62 6.47 1.17 -6.35
C LYS A 62 5.76 1.30 -7.70
N GLU A 63 4.81 0.41 -8.01
CA GLU A 63 4.01 0.46 -9.22
C GLU A 63 3.26 1.81 -9.31
N ALA A 64 2.61 2.25 -8.23
CA ALA A 64 1.90 3.53 -8.19
C ALA A 64 2.80 4.74 -8.48
N LEU A 65 4.02 4.76 -7.94
CA LEU A 65 4.99 5.83 -8.19
C LEU A 65 5.50 5.86 -9.63
N MET A 66 5.82 4.67 -10.19
CA MET A 66 6.34 4.57 -11.56
C MET A 66 5.31 5.00 -12.61
N HIS A 67 4.03 4.75 -12.38
CA HIS A 67 2.96 5.18 -13.28
C HIS A 67 2.78 6.71 -13.33
N ASP A 68 3.07 7.41 -12.23
CA ASP A 68 3.01 8.87 -12.16
C ASP A 68 4.20 9.50 -12.89
N ASP A 69 5.41 8.95 -12.67
CA ASP A 69 6.62 9.38 -13.36
C ASP A 69 6.49 9.20 -14.89
N GLU A 70 5.95 8.07 -15.37
CA GLU A 70 5.76 7.84 -16.82
C GLU A 70 4.79 8.84 -17.46
N PHE A 71 3.81 9.34 -16.71
CA PHE A 71 2.89 10.36 -17.20
C PHE A 71 3.55 11.75 -17.27
N SER A 72 4.42 12.07 -16.30
CA SER A 72 5.15 13.34 -16.25
C SER A 72 6.23 13.46 -17.34
N GLU A 73 6.87 12.35 -17.73
CA GLU A 73 7.92 12.32 -18.77
C GLU A 73 7.38 12.53 -20.19
N ARG A 74 6.06 12.39 -20.42
CA ARG A 74 5.45 12.61 -21.75
C ARG A 74 5.33 14.07 -22.16
N ASP A 75 5.61 15.01 -21.25
CA ASP A 75 5.53 16.45 -21.49
C ASP A 75 6.91 17.12 -21.68
N SER A 76 8.00 16.34 -21.67
CA SER A 76 9.37 16.85 -21.82
C SER A 76 10.08 16.17 -22.99
N ASP A 77 10.03 16.82 -24.15
CA ASP A 77 10.86 16.48 -25.30
C ASP A 77 12.35 16.59 -24.92
N ASP A 78 13.12 15.57 -25.31
CA ASP A 78 14.58 15.58 -25.42
C ASP A 78 15.44 15.41 -24.13
N ALA A 79 15.63 14.17 -23.65
CA ALA A 79 16.91 13.70 -23.09
C ALA A 79 16.97 12.18 -22.86
N LYS A 80 17.95 11.53 -23.50
CA LYS A 80 18.57 10.22 -23.21
C LYS A 80 17.95 9.40 -22.05
N LYS A 81 17.14 8.42 -22.43
CA LYS A 81 16.52 7.36 -21.61
C LYS A 81 17.48 6.68 -20.64
N SER A 82 17.64 7.23 -19.44
CA SER A 82 18.18 6.52 -18.28
C SER A 82 17.02 5.77 -17.63
N MET A 83 17.18 4.46 -17.35
CA MET A 83 16.11 3.66 -16.74
C MET A 83 15.58 4.33 -15.47
N PRO A 84 14.26 4.33 -15.22
CA PRO A 84 13.70 4.97 -14.03
C PRO A 84 14.34 4.34 -12.80
N SER A 85 15.07 5.16 -12.05
CA SER A 85 15.66 4.75 -10.79
C SER A 85 14.54 4.32 -9.86
N ASP A 86 14.64 3.13 -9.26
CA ASP A 86 13.67 2.66 -8.26
C ASP A 86 13.49 3.74 -7.16
N PRO A 87 12.31 4.41 -7.08
CA PRO A 87 12.12 5.58 -6.22
C PRO A 87 12.21 5.19 -4.75
N LEU A 88 12.01 3.90 -4.43
CA LEU A 88 12.06 3.36 -3.08
C LEU A 88 13.40 2.68 -2.77
N LYS A 89 14.43 2.81 -3.63
CA LYS A 89 15.71 2.10 -3.48
C LYS A 89 16.40 2.35 -2.14
N HIS A 90 16.37 3.59 -1.66
CA HIS A 90 16.99 4.00 -0.40
C HIS A 90 15.99 4.14 0.75
N GLN A 91 14.70 3.99 0.46
CA GLN A 91 13.65 4.17 1.45
C GLN A 91 13.50 2.92 2.32
N THR A 92 13.71 3.09 3.62
CA THR A 92 13.66 1.99 4.60
C THR A 92 12.29 1.87 5.27
N PHE A 93 11.46 2.92 5.18
CA PHE A 93 10.09 2.92 5.66
C PHE A 93 9.21 3.87 4.85
N VAL A 94 7.92 3.58 4.82
CA VAL A 94 6.87 4.46 4.29
C VAL A 94 5.79 4.64 5.35
N ASP A 95 5.20 5.83 5.42
CA ASP A 95 4.07 6.12 6.30
C ASP A 95 2.79 6.13 5.45
N CYS A 96 1.80 5.35 5.87
CA CYS A 96 0.53 5.20 5.17
C CYS A 96 -0.61 5.76 6.01
N SER A 97 -1.52 6.49 5.36
CA SER A 97 -2.81 6.86 5.94
C SER A 97 -3.81 5.73 5.70
N ILE A 98 -4.64 5.45 6.70
CA ILE A 98 -5.55 4.32 6.70
C ILE A 98 -6.92 4.79 7.18
N ILE A 99 -7.95 4.44 6.42
CA ILE A 99 -9.34 4.63 6.81
C ILE A 99 -9.94 3.26 7.11
N ILE A 100 -10.62 3.15 8.24
CA ILE A 100 -11.38 1.97 8.65
C ILE A 100 -12.86 2.33 8.58
N GLU A 101 -13.67 1.39 8.12
CA GLU A 101 -15.11 1.49 8.03
C GLU A 101 -15.76 0.49 8.99
N ASP A 102 -16.78 0.96 9.70
CA ASP A 102 -17.76 0.11 10.39
C ASP A 102 -18.80 -0.36 9.37
N ILE A 103 -18.86 -1.66 9.13
CA ILE A 103 -19.69 -2.28 8.08
C ILE A 103 -21.19 -2.16 8.39
N GLU A 104 -21.56 -2.08 9.67
CA GLU A 104 -22.97 -2.01 10.10
C GLU A 104 -23.53 -0.61 9.92
N SER A 105 -22.77 0.42 10.35
CA SER A 105 -23.20 1.82 10.28
C SER A 105 -22.83 2.51 8.98
N GLY A 106 -21.77 2.04 8.29
CA GLY A 106 -21.12 2.75 7.19
C GLY A 106 -20.26 3.93 7.63
N ASP A 107 -20.02 4.10 8.93
CA ASP A 107 -19.19 5.18 9.46
C ASP A 107 -17.71 4.91 9.19
N GLU A 108 -17.00 5.94 8.73
CA GLU A 108 -15.56 5.88 8.47
C GLU A 108 -14.76 6.62 9.55
N MET A 109 -13.63 6.05 9.92
CA MET A 109 -12.65 6.69 10.81
C MET A 109 -11.23 6.57 10.30
N GLU A 110 -10.50 7.67 10.40
CA GLU A 110 -9.05 7.68 10.18
C GLU A 110 -8.33 7.25 11.47
N ILE A 111 -7.39 6.32 11.32
CA ILE A 111 -6.50 5.91 12.41
C ILE A 111 -5.13 6.59 12.29
N PRO A 112 -4.33 6.62 13.37
CA PRO A 112 -2.98 7.17 13.29
C PRO A 112 -2.17 6.52 12.16
N PRO A 113 -1.31 7.30 11.45
CA PRO A 113 -0.54 6.79 10.33
C PRO A 113 0.27 5.54 10.67
N ILE A 114 0.26 4.57 9.75
CA ILE A 114 0.97 3.31 9.93
C ILE A 114 2.30 3.35 9.19
N ARG A 115 3.38 3.16 9.94
CA ARG A 115 4.72 3.00 9.38
C ARG A 115 4.99 1.57 8.93
N LEU A 116 5.16 1.37 7.64
CA LEU A 116 5.64 0.12 7.05
C LEU A 116 7.17 0.15 6.93
N VAL A 117 7.86 -0.80 7.55
CA VAL A 117 9.32 -0.88 7.53
C VAL A 117 9.78 -1.98 6.59
N ARG A 118 10.68 -1.65 5.67
CA ARG A 118 11.37 -2.62 4.81
C ARG A 118 12.41 -3.33 5.66
N ARG A 119 12.17 -4.60 5.99
CA ARG A 119 13.23 -5.43 6.58
C ARG A 119 14.24 -5.77 5.50
N SER A 120 15.34 -5.02 5.46
CA SER A 120 16.54 -5.47 4.75
C SER A 120 17.00 -6.78 5.39
N LYS A 121 17.32 -7.80 4.59
CA LYS A 121 18.08 -8.94 5.08
C LYS A 121 19.39 -8.35 5.60
N ARG A 122 19.61 -8.37 6.92
CA ARG A 122 20.96 -8.15 7.44
C ARG A 122 21.88 -9.18 6.74
N PRO A 123 23.04 -8.75 6.22
CA PRO A 123 24.00 -9.65 5.62
C PRO A 123 24.41 -10.76 6.59
#